data_AF-A0A840A2Y9-F1
#
_entry.id   AF-A0A840A2Y9-F1
#
_cell.length_a   1.000
_cell.length_b   1.000
_cell.length_c   1.000
_cell.angle_alpha   90.00
_cell.angle_beta   90.00
_cell.angle_gamma   90.00
#
_symmetry.space_group_name_H-M   'P 1'
#
loop_
_entity.id
_entity.type
_entity.pdbx_description
1 polymer ?
#
loop_
_entity_poly.entity_id
_entity_poly.type
_entity_poly.pdbx_seq_one_letter_code
_entity_poly.pdbx_strand_id
1 'polypeptide(L)'
;MQLAKFPRARFAHLPTPLEPAPRLAAELGIKSLYVKRDDCTGLAGGGNKTRKLEFLVGDALAKGADTLITQGAVQSNHVRQTAAAAARFGLACEVILEERTGSNAVDYNGSGNVLLDRLLGASIRNVPGGTDMNAELEKSAQAVRERGG
;
A
#
# COMPACT_ATOMS: atom_id res chain seq x y z
N MET A 1 20.31 -16.77 7.24
CA MET A 1 18.97 -16.24 7.60
C MET A 1 17.90 -17.06 6.88
N GLN A 2 16.95 -17.68 7.60
CA GLN A 2 15.86 -18.49 7.00
C GLN A 2 14.58 -17.64 6.87
N LEU A 3 14.35 -17.03 5.70
CA LEU A 3 13.15 -16.23 5.44
C LEU A 3 11.89 -17.08 5.18
N ALA A 4 12.06 -18.35 4.83
CA ALA A 4 10.97 -19.26 4.51
C ALA A 4 10.05 -19.58 5.71
N LYS A 5 10.49 -19.29 6.95
CA LYS A 5 9.70 -19.53 8.17
C LYS A 5 8.54 -18.56 8.36
N PHE A 6 8.53 -17.43 7.64
CA PHE A 6 7.46 -16.44 7.75
C PHE A 6 6.40 -16.68 6.67
N PRO A 7 5.09 -16.68 7.02
CA PRO A 7 4.01 -16.77 6.05
C PRO A 7 4.15 -15.72 4.95
N ARG A 8 3.92 -16.13 3.70
CA ARG A 8 4.03 -15.25 2.54
C ARG A 8 2.97 -15.59 1.49
N ALA A 9 2.00 -14.70 1.32
CA ALA A 9 1.06 -14.72 0.21
C ALA A 9 1.79 -14.19 -1.04
N ARG A 10 2.03 -15.06 -2.04
CA ARG A 10 2.81 -14.70 -3.23
C ARG A 10 1.90 -14.12 -4.32
N PHE A 11 2.00 -12.82 -4.57
CA PHE A 11 1.19 -12.12 -5.56
C PHE A 11 1.94 -10.98 -6.28
N ALA A 12 3.15 -10.65 -5.86
CA ALA A 12 4.00 -9.67 -6.52
C ALA A 12 4.62 -10.28 -7.79
N HIS A 13 4.71 -9.48 -8.86
CA HIS A 13 5.47 -9.88 -10.05
C HIS A 13 6.97 -9.79 -9.77
N LEU A 14 7.59 -10.92 -9.44
CA LEU A 14 8.99 -11.01 -9.02
C LEU A 14 9.73 -12.13 -9.78
N PRO A 15 11.06 -11.98 -10.01
CA PRO A 15 11.88 -10.81 -9.70
C PRO A 15 11.59 -9.64 -10.65
N THR A 16 11.54 -8.41 -10.12
CA THR A 16 11.44 -7.20 -10.95
C THR A 16 12.75 -6.94 -11.72
N PRO A 17 12.71 -6.29 -12.90
CA PRO A 17 13.91 -5.97 -13.67
C PRO A 17 14.95 -5.12 -12.93
N LEU A 18 16.22 -5.27 -13.31
CA LEU A 18 17.31 -4.34 -13.00
C LEU A 18 17.82 -3.80 -14.33
N GLU A 19 17.54 -2.54 -14.62
CA GLU A 19 17.75 -1.96 -15.95
C GLU A 19 18.91 -0.96 -15.93
N PRO A 20 19.84 -1.00 -16.90
CA PRO A 20 20.84 0.05 -17.04
C PRO A 20 20.17 1.34 -17.51
N ALA A 21 20.64 2.48 -16.98
CA ALA A 21 20.21 3.81 -17.39
C ALA A 21 21.38 4.57 -18.07
N PRO A 22 21.86 4.13 -19.25
CA PRO A 22 23.11 4.61 -19.84
C PRO A 22 23.08 6.10 -20.21
N ARG A 23 21.94 6.60 -20.69
CA ARG A 23 21.78 8.04 -21.02
C ARG A 23 21.88 8.92 -19.79
N LEU A 24 21.26 8.51 -18.68
CA LEU A 24 21.33 9.24 -17.41
C LEU A 24 22.71 9.12 -16.75
N ALA A 25 23.37 7.95 -16.88
CA ALA A 25 24.75 7.79 -16.43
C ALA A 25 25.70 8.74 -17.15
N ALA A 26 25.56 8.88 -18.47
CA ALA A 26 26.34 9.82 -19.27
C ALA A 26 26.08 11.28 -18.87
N GLU A 27 24.81 11.68 -18.69
CA GLU A 27 24.43 13.02 -18.25
C GLU A 27 25.04 13.38 -16.87
N LEU A 28 25.08 12.41 -15.95
CA LEU A 28 25.63 12.59 -14.61
C LEU A 28 27.16 12.46 -14.56
N GLY A 29 27.84 12.14 -15.67
CA GLY A 29 29.29 11.92 -15.71
C GLY A 29 29.77 10.71 -14.91
N ILE A 30 28.92 9.69 -14.69
CA ILE A 30 29.26 8.48 -13.92
C ILE A 30 29.40 7.25 -14.82
N LYS A 31 30.20 6.26 -14.36
CA LYS A 31 30.51 5.05 -15.15
C LYS A 31 29.28 4.21 -15.48
N SER A 32 28.36 4.06 -14.53
CA SER A 32 27.18 3.22 -14.70
C SER A 32 26.11 3.57 -13.68
N LEU A 33 24.85 3.54 -14.12
CA LEU A 33 23.66 3.67 -13.28
C LEU A 33 22.68 2.56 -13.63
N TYR A 34 22.06 1.98 -12.61
CA TYR A 34 21.02 0.97 -12.77
C TYR A 34 19.78 1.34 -11.95
N VAL A 35 18.62 0.99 -12.47
CA VAL A 35 17.32 1.20 -11.81
C VAL A 35 16.71 -0.15 -11.48
N LYS A 36 16.45 -0.39 -10.19
CA LYS A 36 15.68 -1.54 -9.74
C LYS A 36 14.19 -1.23 -9.89
N ARG A 37 13.52 -1.90 -10.83
CA ARG A 37 12.14 -1.62 -11.27
C ARG A 37 11.07 -2.16 -10.32
N ASP A 38 11.16 -1.79 -9.04
CA ASP A 38 10.16 -2.18 -8.03
C ASP A 38 8.81 -1.45 -8.18
N ASP A 39 8.70 -0.52 -9.12
CA ASP A 39 7.42 -0.05 -9.66
C ASP A 39 6.67 -1.15 -10.43
N CYS A 40 7.37 -2.12 -11.04
CA CYS A 40 6.76 -3.19 -11.85
C CYS A 40 6.29 -4.41 -11.03
N THR A 41 5.88 -4.24 -9.78
CA THR A 41 5.43 -5.35 -8.90
C THR A 41 3.98 -5.81 -9.16
N GLY A 42 3.27 -5.16 -10.09
CA GLY A 42 2.00 -5.63 -10.68
C GLY A 42 0.71 -5.23 -9.96
N LEU A 43 0.72 -5.09 -8.63
CA LEU A 43 -0.51 -4.86 -7.86
C LEU A 43 -1.03 -3.42 -7.99
N ALA A 44 -2.10 -3.21 -8.76
CA ALA A 44 -2.79 -1.93 -8.96
C ALA A 44 -1.82 -0.77 -9.29
N GLY A 45 -0.94 -0.95 -10.28
CA GLY A 45 0.11 0.03 -10.62
C GLY A 45 1.45 -0.17 -9.91
N GLY A 46 1.55 -1.17 -9.01
CA GLY A 46 2.79 -1.64 -8.41
C GLY A 46 3.44 -0.66 -7.44
N GLY A 47 4.68 -0.98 -7.04
CA GLY A 47 5.46 -0.28 -6.04
C GLY A 47 6.10 -1.20 -5.00
N ASN A 48 6.93 -0.60 -4.15
CA ASN A 48 7.70 -1.32 -3.13
C ASN A 48 6.84 -1.94 -2.02
N LYS A 49 5.62 -1.45 -1.76
CA LYS A 49 4.78 -1.93 -0.64
C LYS A 49 4.20 -3.30 -0.93
N THR A 50 3.96 -3.64 -2.19
CA THR A 50 3.57 -4.97 -2.64
C THR A 50 4.51 -6.06 -2.11
N ARG A 51 5.83 -5.83 -2.09
CA ARG A 51 6.80 -6.79 -1.48
C ARG A 51 6.59 -7.00 0.01
N LYS A 52 6.26 -5.93 0.75
CA LYS A 52 6.00 -5.99 2.20
C LYS A 52 4.68 -6.70 2.48
N LEU A 53 3.67 -6.38 1.69
CA LEU A 53 2.32 -6.92 1.82
C LEU A 53 2.29 -8.43 1.60
N GLU A 54 3.17 -9.02 0.77
CA GLU A 54 3.23 -10.49 0.67
C GLU A 54 3.42 -11.18 2.04
N PHE A 55 4.19 -10.58 2.94
CA PHE A 55 4.38 -11.11 4.29
C PHE A 55 3.23 -10.72 5.23
N LEU A 56 2.82 -9.45 5.23
CA LEU A 56 1.76 -8.96 6.13
C LEU A 56 0.40 -9.62 5.83
N VAL A 57 0.06 -9.76 4.55
CA VAL A 57 -1.15 -10.46 4.12
C VAL A 57 -1.00 -11.97 4.36
N GLY A 58 0.20 -12.53 4.15
CA GLY A 58 0.47 -13.92 4.50
C GLY A 58 0.19 -14.22 5.98
N ASP A 59 0.62 -13.33 6.87
CA ASP A 59 0.37 -13.42 8.32
C ASP A 59 -1.11 -13.19 8.66
N ALA A 60 -1.76 -12.19 8.05
CA ALA A 60 -3.20 -11.92 8.25
C ALA A 60 -4.07 -13.13 7.87
N LEU A 61 -3.79 -13.75 6.71
CA LEU A 61 -4.48 -14.95 6.26
C LEU A 61 -4.22 -16.14 7.19
N ALA A 62 -2.97 -16.31 7.66
CA ALA A 62 -2.63 -17.38 8.60
C ALA A 62 -3.35 -17.23 9.95
N LYS A 63 -3.69 -16.00 10.36
CA LYS A 63 -4.46 -15.69 11.56
C LYS A 63 -5.98 -15.70 11.34
N GLY A 64 -6.45 -15.92 10.11
CA GLY A 64 -7.87 -15.92 9.77
C GLY A 64 -8.50 -14.52 9.83
N ALA A 65 -7.73 -13.46 9.64
CA ALA A 65 -8.27 -12.10 9.59
C ALA A 65 -9.19 -11.94 8.37
N ASP A 66 -10.28 -11.18 8.54
CA ASP A 66 -11.25 -10.87 7.48
C ASP A 66 -11.10 -9.45 6.92
N THR A 67 -10.38 -8.58 7.63
CA THR A 67 -10.28 -7.14 7.33
C THR A 67 -8.84 -6.67 7.41
N LEU A 68 -8.40 -5.90 6.41
CA LEU A 68 -7.13 -5.15 6.45
C LEU A 68 -7.40 -3.68 6.77
N ILE A 69 -6.73 -3.17 7.80
CA ILE A 69 -6.82 -1.77 8.21
C ILE A 69 -5.47 -1.12 8.00
N THR A 70 -5.44 0.05 7.36
CA THR A 70 -4.21 0.81 7.16
C THR A 70 -4.45 2.31 7.17
N GLN A 71 -3.37 3.09 7.14
CA GLN A 71 -3.41 4.54 7.17
C GLN A 71 -2.31 5.16 6.31
N GLY A 72 -2.52 6.41 5.89
CA GLY A 72 -1.52 7.20 5.18
C GLY A 72 -2.03 8.57 4.75
N ALA A 73 -1.22 9.30 3.99
CA ALA A 73 -1.67 10.54 3.36
C ALA A 73 -2.71 10.26 2.26
N VAL A 74 -3.51 11.27 1.90
CA VAL A 74 -4.56 11.19 0.85
C VAL A 74 -4.11 10.43 -0.41
N GLN A 75 -2.93 10.73 -0.96
CA GLN A 75 -2.42 10.05 -2.18
C GLN A 75 -1.46 8.88 -1.89
N SER A 76 -1.63 8.18 -0.77
CA SER A 76 -0.72 7.11 -0.33
C SER A 76 -0.71 5.90 -1.26
N ASN A 77 0.45 5.64 -1.88
CA ASN A 77 0.69 4.39 -2.61
C ASN A 77 0.57 3.15 -1.73
N HIS A 78 0.83 3.27 -0.42
CA HIS A 78 0.69 2.13 0.50
C HIS A 78 -0.76 1.75 0.68
N VAL A 79 -1.64 2.73 0.89
CA VAL A 79 -3.07 2.51 1.07
C VAL A 79 -3.64 1.81 -0.17
N ARG A 80 -3.34 2.34 -1.36
CA ARG A 80 -3.74 1.74 -2.63
C ARG A 80 -3.27 0.31 -2.84
N GLN A 81 -2.03 0.00 -2.49
CA GLN A 81 -1.52 -1.37 -2.57
C GLN A 81 -2.17 -2.29 -1.51
N THR A 82 -2.50 -1.79 -0.32
CA THR A 82 -3.21 -2.56 0.71
C THR A 82 -4.65 -2.84 0.31
N ALA A 83 -5.38 -1.84 -0.18
CA ALA A 83 -6.74 -1.99 -0.70
C ALA A 83 -6.79 -3.02 -1.85
N ALA A 84 -5.82 -2.95 -2.77
CA ALA A 84 -5.70 -3.91 -3.86
C ALA A 84 -5.41 -5.33 -3.37
N ALA A 85 -4.59 -5.48 -2.33
CA ALA A 85 -4.32 -6.77 -1.74
C ALA A 85 -5.57 -7.33 -1.04
N ALA A 86 -6.29 -6.50 -0.27
CA ALA A 86 -7.55 -6.89 0.38
C ALA A 86 -8.56 -7.39 -0.65
N ALA A 87 -8.82 -6.61 -1.70
CA ALA A 87 -9.72 -6.97 -2.79
C ALA A 87 -9.33 -8.30 -3.47
N ARG A 88 -8.02 -8.51 -3.72
CA ARG A 88 -7.51 -9.74 -4.34
C ARG A 88 -7.78 -10.99 -3.50
N PHE A 89 -7.71 -10.87 -2.17
CA PHE A 89 -7.87 -11.99 -1.24
C PHE A 89 -9.27 -12.08 -0.63
N GLY A 90 -10.22 -11.24 -1.08
CA GLY A 90 -11.58 -11.23 -0.56
C GLY A 90 -11.71 -10.72 0.87
N LEU A 91 -10.75 -9.90 1.33
CA LEU A 91 -10.77 -9.26 2.64
C LEU A 91 -11.46 -7.90 2.54
N ALA A 92 -12.17 -7.49 3.59
CA ALA A 92 -12.60 -6.11 3.73
C ALA A 92 -11.39 -5.19 3.89
N CYS A 93 -11.55 -3.90 3.56
CA CYS A 93 -10.48 -2.92 3.73
C CYS A 93 -11.01 -1.61 4.31
N GLU A 94 -10.41 -1.20 5.43
CA GLU A 94 -10.63 0.12 6.02
C GLU A 94 -9.37 0.96 5.93
N VAL A 95 -9.50 2.19 5.46
CA VAL A 95 -8.35 3.07 5.24
C VAL A 95 -8.60 4.44 5.85
N ILE A 96 -7.58 4.95 6.55
CA ILE A 96 -7.62 6.27 7.18
C ILE A 96 -6.66 7.19 6.41
N LEU A 97 -7.21 8.24 5.80
CA LEU A 97 -6.45 9.19 5.01
C LEU A 97 -6.25 10.50 5.77
N GLU A 98 -5.01 10.88 5.98
CA GLU A 98 -4.66 12.15 6.65
C GLU A 98 -4.49 13.28 5.63
N GLU A 99 -5.17 14.39 5.86
CA GLU A 99 -5.13 15.61 5.04
C GLU A 99 -3.89 16.47 5.34
N ARG A 100 -2.69 15.85 5.36
CA ARG A 100 -1.41 16.46 5.76
C ARG A 100 -1.02 17.72 5.00
N THR A 101 -1.47 17.84 3.75
CA THR A 101 -1.08 18.92 2.85
C THR A 101 -2.05 20.10 2.91
N GLY A 102 -3.26 19.93 3.46
CA GLY A 102 -4.34 20.93 3.38
C GLY A 102 -4.77 21.28 1.96
N SER A 103 -4.41 20.44 0.97
CA SER A 103 -4.74 20.70 -0.44
C SER A 103 -6.24 20.56 -0.68
N ASN A 104 -6.86 21.59 -1.25
CA ASN A 104 -8.25 21.57 -1.70
C ASN A 104 -8.39 21.24 -3.19
N ALA A 105 -7.30 20.86 -3.86
CA ALA A 105 -7.34 20.53 -5.28
C ALA A 105 -8.21 19.30 -5.52
N VAL A 106 -9.17 19.42 -6.44
CA VAL A 106 -10.13 18.35 -6.77
C VAL A 106 -9.40 17.07 -7.18
N ASP A 107 -8.36 17.19 -8.01
CA ASP A 107 -7.60 16.03 -8.47
C ASP A 107 -6.81 15.35 -7.34
N TYR A 108 -6.33 16.14 -6.37
CA TYR A 108 -5.59 15.59 -5.23
C TYR A 108 -6.51 14.78 -4.30
N ASN A 109 -7.75 15.21 -4.10
CA ASN A 109 -8.70 14.56 -3.19
C ASN A 109 -9.64 13.55 -3.87
N GLY A 110 -9.76 13.63 -5.19
CA GLY A 110 -10.72 12.85 -5.96
C GLY A 110 -10.12 11.82 -6.92
N SER A 111 -8.88 12.03 -7.37
CA SER A 111 -8.25 11.23 -8.44
C SER A 111 -7.09 10.37 -7.91
N GLY A 112 -6.32 9.78 -8.80
CA GLY A 112 -5.10 9.03 -8.47
C GLY A 112 -5.38 7.84 -7.54
N ASN A 113 -4.60 7.73 -6.46
CA ASN A 113 -4.71 6.63 -5.51
C ASN A 113 -6.07 6.63 -4.80
N VAL A 114 -6.66 7.79 -4.48
CA VAL A 114 -7.98 7.85 -3.83
C VAL A 114 -9.08 7.25 -4.70
N LEU A 115 -9.04 7.53 -6.01
CA LEU A 115 -9.98 6.91 -6.96
C LEU A 115 -9.81 5.38 -6.97
N LEU A 116 -8.56 4.91 -7.02
CA LEU A 116 -8.27 3.48 -7.00
C LEU A 116 -8.72 2.82 -5.69
N ASP A 117 -8.51 3.45 -4.54
CA ASP A 117 -8.96 2.95 -3.23
C ASP A 117 -10.48 2.70 -3.24
N ARG A 118 -11.26 3.65 -3.77
CA ARG A 118 -12.72 3.53 -3.92
C ARG A 118 -13.10 2.39 -4.88
N LEU A 119 -12.46 2.32 -6.04
CA LEU A 119 -12.73 1.27 -7.05
C LEU A 119 -12.38 -0.13 -6.53
N LEU A 120 -11.40 -0.22 -5.63
CA LEU A 120 -10.99 -1.46 -4.98
C LEU A 120 -11.85 -1.82 -3.75
N GLY A 121 -12.87 -1.00 -3.44
CA GLY A 121 -13.84 -1.28 -2.39
C GLY A 121 -13.38 -0.93 -0.98
N ALA A 122 -12.35 -0.09 -0.81
CA ALA A 122 -11.93 0.37 0.51
C ALA A 122 -12.96 1.33 1.12
N SER A 123 -13.25 1.14 2.41
CA SER A 123 -13.98 2.12 3.23
C SER A 123 -13.01 3.22 3.67
N ILE A 124 -13.21 4.44 3.17
CA ILE A 124 -12.29 5.56 3.36
C ILE A 124 -12.80 6.50 4.44
N ARG A 125 -11.95 6.80 5.42
CA ARG A 125 -12.18 7.85 6.42
C ARG A 125 -11.07 8.89 6.38
N ASN A 126 -11.43 10.14 6.14
CA ASN A 126 -10.46 11.24 6.19
C ASN A 126 -10.33 11.80 7.61
N VAL A 127 -9.12 12.24 7.97
CA VAL A 127 -8.85 12.93 9.23
C VAL A 127 -7.95 14.16 8.98
N PRO A 128 -8.05 15.21 9.81
CA PRO A 128 -7.24 16.41 9.66
C PRO A 128 -5.73 16.12 9.76
N GLY A 129 -4.91 16.96 9.13
CA GLY A 129 -3.46 16.92 9.30
C GLY A 129 -3.04 17.12 10.77
N GLY A 130 -2.06 16.35 11.23
CA GLY A 130 -1.59 16.35 12.61
C GLY A 130 -2.37 15.43 13.55
N THR A 131 -3.32 14.65 13.03
CA THR A 131 -4.04 13.62 13.80
C THR A 131 -3.08 12.50 14.23
N ASP A 132 -3.29 11.94 15.43
CA ASP A 132 -2.60 10.72 15.84
C ASP A 132 -3.14 9.52 15.04
N MET A 133 -2.47 9.24 13.93
CA MET A 133 -2.87 8.18 13.01
C MET A 133 -2.77 6.78 13.61
N ASN A 134 -1.94 6.57 14.63
CA ASN A 134 -1.86 5.26 15.30
C ASN A 134 -3.05 5.06 16.23
N ALA A 135 -3.46 6.11 16.96
CA ALA A 135 -4.68 6.08 17.75
C ALA A 135 -5.92 5.86 16.88
N GLU A 136 -5.99 6.51 15.71
CA GLU A 136 -7.09 6.31 14.76
C GLU A 136 -7.11 4.91 14.13
N LEU A 137 -5.93 4.33 13.88
CA LEU A 137 -5.81 2.95 13.42
C LEU A 137 -6.33 1.97 14.47
N GLU A 138 -5.94 2.14 15.73
CA GLU A 138 -6.39 1.28 16.83
C GLU A 138 -7.88 1.43 17.08
N LYS A 139 -8.43 2.65 16.99
CA LYS A 139 -9.88 2.88 17.07
C LYS A 139 -10.64 2.09 15.99
N SER A 140 -10.11 2.06 14.77
CA SER A 140 -10.73 1.33 13.67
C SER A 140 -10.60 -0.20 13.86
N ALA A 141 -9.44 -0.66 14.36
CA ALA A 141 -9.23 -2.05 14.73
C ALA A 141 -10.17 -2.52 15.84
N GLN A 142 -10.38 -1.70 16.87
CA GLN A 142 -11.33 -1.98 17.93
C GLN A 142 -12.76 -2.08 17.39
N ALA A 143 -13.18 -1.17 16.52
CA ALA A 143 -14.50 -1.21 15.89
C ALA A 143 -14.70 -2.44 14.97
N VAL A 144 -13.63 -2.99 14.38
CA VAL A 144 -13.66 -4.26 13.63
C VAL A 144 -13.85 -5.45 14.57
N ARG A 145 -13.11 -5.50 15.68
CA ARG A 145 -13.24 -6.57 16.67
C ARG A 145 -14.63 -6.59 17.32
N GLU A 146 -15.21 -5.43 17.60
CA GLU A 146 -16.53 -5.30 18.23
C GLU A 146 -17.68 -5.86 17.36
N ARG A 147 -17.50 -5.91 16.04
CA ARG A 147 -18.45 -6.52 15.10
C ARG A 147 -18.06 -7.95 14.69
N GLY A 148 -17.06 -8.53 15.33
CA GLY A 148 -16.69 -9.95 15.21
C GLY A 148 -15.63 -10.29 14.15
N GLY A 149 -14.90 -9.29 13.63
CA GLY A 149 -13.74 -9.51 12.75
C GLY A 149 -12.40 -9.64 13.48
#